data_AF-A0A7M2X2U5-F1
#
_entry.id   AF-A0A7M2X2U5-F1
#
_cell.length_a   1.000
_cell.length_b   1.000
_cell.length_c   1.000
_cell.angle_alpha   90.00
_cell.angle_beta   90.00
_cell.angle_gamma   90.00
#
_symmetry.space_group_name_H-M   'P 1'
#
loop_
_entity.id
_entity.type
_entity.pdbx_description
1 polymer ?
#
loop_
_entity_poly.entity_id
_entity_poly.type
_entity_poly.pdbx_seq_one_letter_code
_entity_poly.pdbx_strand_id
1 'polypeptide(L)'
;MRKSKRTIAFLGAVLAASTAANAQVNGTLGFFDWDTNTSPGTNFQVSPFISDDPATLSAAIAALNQAQAKGRPLAVKVNTPLTTPAAKAIFNNYAIQYVFADFENADHIAQTKAISTLVLNSTKSQAAFVGNFNVYPNSGSDTTRRGVVSGTASSFSAANAQSNGDYTGIIATKSGKNSNRIATEALYPGAPEFRNPSTGDSTAPNIRSALFTLPIIRAGSTSQALTSVGYQQNKHIPWVSRFNNWGNASLDTDGNPNNGFKFVQNAANPANGQLPSRGDFQAQILHYRMRGADSVNLFEADISSVVGYSRQSARDDVIAGWSGSSVANGIFSRGKFAFANLGSVITANGSTASSESKGAIWSGVYDLAGQAAGVSRRLSILISNLSSTQYDVDLPNNIGGFRTDSGNPAKVDDYTVAGGTHRLLTFTLQNSSWKLNTNQVLFIDNNRNGVGIPEPTTLSLLGIGAVGLLARRRRQA
;
A
#
# COMPACT_ATOMS: atom_id res chain seq x y z
N MET A 1 -41.51 59.11 -0.44
CA MET A 1 -41.03 58.12 -1.43
C MET A 1 -39.54 57.88 -1.23
N ARG A 2 -39.15 56.84 -0.47
CA ARG A 2 -37.75 56.43 -0.33
C ARG A 2 -37.54 55.16 -1.16
N LYS A 3 -36.77 55.28 -2.25
CA LYS A 3 -36.42 54.16 -3.15
C LYS A 3 -35.41 53.27 -2.44
N SER A 4 -35.80 52.01 -2.20
CA SER A 4 -34.92 50.95 -1.71
C SER A 4 -34.01 50.48 -2.86
N LYS A 5 -32.71 50.45 -2.62
CA LYS A 5 -31.73 49.78 -3.48
C LYS A 5 -31.45 48.41 -2.85
N ARG A 6 -31.90 47.34 -3.52
CA ARG A 6 -31.52 45.97 -3.18
C ARG A 6 -30.14 45.68 -3.78
N THR A 7 -29.14 45.59 -2.91
CA THR A 7 -27.84 45.03 -3.24
C THR A 7 -27.93 43.52 -3.05
N ILE A 8 -27.80 42.75 -4.13
CA ILE A 8 -27.65 41.29 -4.08
C ILE A 8 -26.15 41.02 -3.86
N ALA A 9 -25.79 40.57 -2.66
CA ALA A 9 -24.44 40.08 -2.36
C ALA A 9 -24.39 38.59 -2.69
N PHE A 10 -23.57 38.22 -3.68
CA PHE A 10 -23.15 36.84 -3.90
C PHE A 10 -22.17 36.45 -2.79
N LEU A 11 -22.63 35.64 -1.82
CA LEU A 11 -21.77 34.96 -0.86
C LEU A 11 -21.16 33.72 -1.56
N GLY A 12 -19.98 33.88 -2.15
CA GLY A 12 -19.12 32.77 -2.55
C GLY A 12 -18.39 32.23 -1.33
N ALA A 13 -18.95 31.25 -0.65
CA ALA A 13 -18.28 30.54 0.44
C ALA A 13 -17.19 29.62 -0.13
N VAL A 14 -15.95 30.12 -0.18
CA VAL A 14 -14.77 29.29 -0.36
C VAL A 14 -14.52 28.55 0.95
N LEU A 15 -14.99 27.31 1.03
CA LEU A 15 -14.60 26.35 2.06
C LEU A 15 -13.12 25.99 1.86
N ALA A 16 -12.23 26.86 2.34
CA ALA A 16 -10.84 26.53 2.55
C ALA A 16 -10.76 25.62 3.79
N ALA A 17 -10.94 24.31 3.58
CA ALA A 17 -10.55 23.30 4.55
C ALA A 17 -9.01 23.29 4.65
N SER A 18 -8.47 24.09 5.56
CA SER A 18 -7.08 24.03 5.98
C SER A 18 -6.87 22.75 6.79
N THR A 19 -6.40 21.69 6.14
CA THR A 19 -5.92 20.50 6.84
C THR A 19 -4.65 20.84 7.60
N ALA A 20 -4.68 20.59 8.92
CA ALA A 20 -3.58 20.81 9.83
C ALA A 20 -2.36 19.97 9.43
N ALA A 21 -1.26 20.64 9.10
CA ALA A 21 0.06 20.03 8.96
C ALA A 21 0.60 19.70 10.36
N ASN A 22 0.87 18.42 10.62
CA ASN A 22 1.56 17.97 11.82
C ASN A 22 2.82 17.19 11.43
N ALA A 23 3.91 17.51 12.12
CA ALA A 23 5.25 17.03 11.89
C ALA A 23 5.37 15.49 11.99
N GLN A 24 5.98 14.86 10.99
CA GLN A 24 6.44 13.47 11.05
C GLN A 24 7.60 13.33 12.04
N VAL A 25 7.59 12.23 12.81
CA VAL A 25 8.71 11.78 13.65
C VAL A 25 9.96 11.61 12.78
N ASN A 26 11.05 12.30 13.17
CA ASN A 26 12.34 12.38 12.47
C ASN A 26 13.16 11.07 12.56
N GLY A 27 12.67 10.03 11.90
CA GLY A 27 13.45 8.88 11.45
C GLY A 27 12.79 8.36 10.19
N THR A 28 13.55 8.19 9.10
CA THR A 28 12.98 7.64 7.86
C THR A 28 12.45 6.25 8.16
N LEU A 29 11.12 6.10 8.21
CA LEU A 29 10.49 4.79 8.30
C LEU A 29 10.99 3.97 7.11
N GLY A 30 11.71 2.88 7.38
CA GLY A 30 12.11 1.94 6.33
C GLY A 30 10.94 1.05 5.93
N PHE A 31 11.19 0.15 4.99
CA PHE A 31 10.24 -0.86 4.54
C PHE A 31 10.17 -2.04 5.50
N PHE A 32 9.14 -2.86 5.40
CA PHE A 32 9.04 -4.13 6.09
C PHE A 32 9.01 -5.27 5.07
N ASP A 33 9.48 -6.44 5.48
CA ASP A 33 9.50 -7.65 4.66
C ASP A 33 8.93 -8.78 5.51
N TRP A 34 7.78 -9.31 5.11
CA TRP A 34 7.02 -10.31 5.85
C TRP A 34 7.78 -11.61 6.05
N ASP A 35 8.52 -12.02 5.03
CA ASP A 35 9.17 -13.33 5.02
C ASP A 35 10.54 -13.32 5.67
N THR A 36 11.06 -12.13 6.03
CA THR A 36 12.42 -11.98 6.53
C THR A 36 12.47 -11.52 7.97
N ASN A 37 12.94 -12.40 8.84
CA ASN A 37 13.02 -12.18 10.28
C ASN A 37 14.32 -11.54 10.74
N THR A 38 15.39 -11.69 9.96
CA THR A 38 16.73 -11.18 10.30
C THR A 38 17.39 -10.55 9.08
N SER A 39 18.11 -9.45 9.29
CA SER A 39 18.96 -8.80 8.27
C SER A 39 18.36 -8.60 6.86
N PRO A 40 17.19 -7.95 6.71
CA PRO A 40 16.54 -7.78 5.39
C PRO A 40 17.20 -6.73 4.49
N GLY A 41 18.38 -6.20 4.86
CA GLY A 41 19.09 -5.13 4.16
C GLY A 41 18.97 -3.76 4.85
N THR A 42 19.58 -2.74 4.25
CA THR A 42 19.69 -1.41 4.85
C THR A 42 18.37 -0.65 4.88
N ASN A 43 17.55 -0.78 3.82
CA ASN A 43 16.29 -0.05 3.69
C ASN A 43 15.08 -0.76 4.32
N PHE A 44 15.22 -2.05 4.65
CA PHE A 44 14.16 -2.87 5.24
C PHE A 44 14.42 -3.09 6.73
N GLN A 45 13.41 -2.93 7.57
CA GLN A 45 13.47 -3.08 9.01
C GLN A 45 13.34 -4.55 9.42
N VAL A 46 14.05 -4.91 10.50
CA VAL A 46 13.96 -6.23 11.12
C VAL A 46 12.61 -6.34 11.85
N SER A 47 11.82 -7.35 11.49
CA SER A 47 10.51 -7.63 12.10
C SER A 47 10.35 -9.15 12.31
N PRO A 48 10.92 -9.74 13.37
CA PRO A 48 10.79 -11.17 13.64
C PRO A 48 9.36 -11.57 14.01
N PHE A 49 8.98 -12.80 13.70
CA PHE A 49 7.82 -13.44 14.32
C PHE A 49 8.04 -13.66 15.81
N ILE A 50 7.05 -13.30 16.61
CA ILE A 50 6.95 -13.70 18.02
C ILE A 50 5.80 -14.70 18.18
N SER A 51 6.03 -15.73 18.99
CA SER A 51 5.02 -16.74 19.33
C SER A 51 5.30 -17.29 20.73
N ASP A 52 4.44 -18.18 21.20
CA ASP A 52 4.62 -18.90 22.47
C ASP A 52 5.66 -20.02 22.39
N ASP A 53 6.14 -20.37 21.19
CA ASP A 53 7.20 -21.35 21.02
C ASP A 53 8.55 -20.77 21.50
N PRO A 54 9.25 -21.43 22.46
CA PRO A 54 10.49 -20.91 23.02
C PRO A 54 11.60 -20.67 21.98
N ALA A 55 11.69 -21.50 20.93
CA ALA A 55 12.72 -21.35 19.91
C ALA A 55 12.46 -20.11 19.04
N THR A 56 11.22 -19.93 18.59
CA THR A 56 10.78 -18.75 17.84
C THR A 56 10.96 -17.47 18.66
N LEU A 57 10.56 -17.50 19.93
CA LEU A 57 10.74 -16.36 20.85
C LEU A 57 12.21 -16.01 21.07
N SER A 58 13.07 -17.01 21.25
CA SER A 58 14.52 -16.81 21.40
C SER A 58 15.15 -16.18 20.14
N ALA A 59 14.77 -16.66 18.96
CA ALA A 59 15.20 -16.08 17.68
C ALA A 59 14.73 -14.62 17.53
N ALA A 60 13.49 -14.31 17.93
CA ALA A 60 12.97 -12.96 17.91
C ALA A 60 13.74 -12.02 18.85
N ILE A 61 14.05 -12.47 20.07
CA ILE A 61 14.87 -11.73 21.04
C ILE A 61 16.25 -11.41 20.43
N ALA A 62 16.91 -12.39 19.80
CA ALA A 62 18.19 -12.18 19.15
C ALA A 62 18.10 -11.13 18.02
N ALA A 63 17.06 -11.20 17.19
CA ALA A 63 16.82 -10.25 16.11
C ALA A 63 16.54 -8.82 16.63
N LEU A 64 15.73 -8.69 17.68
CA LEU A 64 15.43 -7.41 18.34
C LEU A 64 16.68 -6.78 18.97
N ASN A 65 17.52 -7.57 19.65
CA ASN A 65 18.78 -7.09 20.20
C ASN A 65 19.71 -6.55 19.11
N GLN A 66 19.80 -7.22 17.96
CA GLN A 66 20.60 -6.74 16.82
C GLN A 66 20.04 -5.45 16.21
N ALA A 67 18.71 -5.33 16.08
CA ALA A 67 18.08 -4.12 15.57
C ALA A 67 18.29 -2.94 16.53
N GLN A 68 18.13 -3.17 17.83
CA GLN A 68 18.33 -2.17 18.87
C GLN A 68 19.78 -1.70 18.93
N ALA A 69 20.75 -2.61 18.84
CA ALA A 69 22.18 -2.28 18.82
C ALA A 69 22.57 -1.38 17.63
N LYS A 70 21.79 -1.43 16.54
CA LYS A 70 21.96 -0.58 15.35
C LYS A 70 21.09 0.69 15.38
N GLY A 71 20.40 0.98 16.50
CA GLY A 71 19.51 2.13 16.64
C GLY A 71 18.31 2.09 15.68
N ARG A 72 17.92 0.91 15.21
CA ARG A 72 16.82 0.77 14.24
C ARG A 72 15.45 0.74 14.95
N PRO A 73 14.38 1.19 14.29
CA PRO A 73 13.02 0.94 14.74
C PRO A 73 12.79 -0.55 15.01
N LEU A 74 12.17 -0.87 16.15
CA LEU A 74 11.84 -2.24 16.52
C LEU A 74 10.43 -2.58 16.05
N ALA A 75 10.28 -3.72 15.38
CA ALA A 75 9.00 -4.22 14.93
C ALA A 75 8.89 -5.72 15.19
N VAL A 76 7.67 -6.25 15.25
CA VAL A 76 7.41 -7.70 15.40
C VAL A 76 6.22 -8.12 14.55
N LYS A 77 6.15 -9.42 14.24
CA LYS A 77 5.04 -10.07 13.55
C LYS A 77 4.35 -11.04 14.48
N VAL A 78 3.02 -11.15 14.39
CA VAL A 78 2.21 -12.04 15.22
C VAL A 78 1.19 -12.75 14.35
N ASN A 79 1.33 -14.05 14.14
CA ASN A 79 0.38 -14.87 13.37
C ASN A 79 -0.38 -15.88 14.26
N THR A 80 -0.04 -15.97 15.54
CA THR A 80 -0.76 -16.77 16.54
C THR A 80 -0.97 -15.96 17.82
N PRO A 81 -2.14 -16.07 18.49
CA PRO A 81 -2.38 -15.37 19.75
C PRO A 81 -1.31 -15.70 20.79
N LEU A 82 -0.81 -14.68 21.50
CA LEU A 82 0.21 -14.85 22.54
C LEU A 82 -0.45 -15.16 23.88
N THR A 83 -0.11 -16.29 24.48
CA THR A 83 -0.71 -16.76 25.73
C THR A 83 0.30 -16.80 26.88
N THR A 84 1.57 -17.09 26.60
CA THR A 84 2.62 -17.26 27.61
C THR A 84 3.10 -15.93 28.18
N PRO A 85 3.46 -15.89 29.48
CA PRO A 85 4.06 -14.69 30.07
C PRO A 85 5.34 -14.24 29.37
N ALA A 86 6.17 -15.19 28.90
CA ALA A 86 7.44 -14.89 28.24
C ALA A 86 7.25 -14.17 26.89
N ALA A 87 6.34 -14.65 26.03
CA ALA A 87 6.05 -13.99 24.77
C ALA A 87 5.44 -12.60 24.98
N LYS A 88 4.51 -12.47 25.94
CA LYS A 88 3.90 -11.19 26.30
C LYS A 88 4.91 -10.18 26.86
N ALA A 89 5.93 -10.64 27.57
CA ALA A 89 6.95 -9.78 28.16
C ALA A 89 7.81 -9.03 27.13
N ILE A 90 7.83 -9.43 25.86
CA ILE A 90 8.53 -8.72 24.78
C ILE A 90 8.16 -7.23 24.76
N PHE A 91 6.89 -6.89 24.91
CA PHE A 91 6.42 -5.50 24.86
C PHE A 91 6.86 -4.65 26.07
N ASN A 92 7.19 -5.29 27.20
CA ASN A 92 7.78 -4.64 28.37
C ASN A 92 9.32 -4.60 28.31
N ASN A 93 9.93 -5.56 27.61
CA ASN A 93 11.38 -5.68 27.50
C ASN A 93 11.96 -4.76 26.43
N TYR A 94 11.21 -4.56 25.34
CA TYR A 94 11.62 -3.79 24.17
C TYR A 94 10.65 -2.63 23.91
N ALA A 95 11.16 -1.52 23.39
CA ALA A 95 10.35 -0.40 22.91
C ALA A 95 9.92 -0.66 21.46
N ILE A 96 9.00 -1.61 21.27
CA ILE A 96 8.46 -1.95 19.96
C ILE A 96 7.69 -0.74 19.42
N GLN A 97 7.87 -0.44 18.12
CA GLN A 97 7.22 0.67 17.43
C GLN A 97 6.12 0.19 16.47
N TYR A 98 6.24 -1.02 15.91
CA TYR A 98 5.29 -1.58 14.95
C TYR A 98 4.99 -3.05 15.25
N VAL A 99 3.70 -3.40 15.23
CA VAL A 99 3.22 -4.76 15.41
C VAL A 99 2.33 -5.11 14.23
N PHE A 100 2.77 -6.08 13.43
CA PHE A 100 2.02 -6.60 12.28
C PHE A 100 1.39 -7.93 12.67
N ALA A 101 0.09 -7.91 12.94
CA ALA A 101 -0.66 -9.14 13.10
C ALA A 101 -1.07 -9.72 11.74
N ASP A 102 -1.22 -11.03 11.70
CA ASP A 102 -1.70 -11.78 10.55
C ASP A 102 -2.64 -12.89 11.03
N PHE A 103 -3.74 -12.45 11.62
CA PHE A 103 -4.85 -13.29 11.99
C PHE A 103 -5.87 -13.28 10.86
N GLU A 104 -6.12 -14.45 10.27
CA GLU A 104 -7.05 -14.60 9.13
C GLU A 104 -8.36 -15.33 9.49
N ASN A 105 -8.48 -15.80 10.73
CA ASN A 105 -9.67 -16.51 11.24
C ASN A 105 -10.82 -15.55 11.58
N ALA A 106 -11.99 -16.07 11.95
CA ALA A 106 -13.18 -15.25 12.28
C ALA A 106 -12.97 -14.28 13.46
N ASP A 107 -12.07 -14.60 14.40
CA ASP A 107 -11.80 -13.81 15.62
C ASP A 107 -10.65 -12.81 15.44
N HIS A 108 -10.14 -12.61 14.23
CA HIS A 108 -8.97 -11.77 13.97
C HIS A 108 -9.06 -10.36 14.55
N ILE A 109 -10.23 -9.71 14.53
CA ILE A 109 -10.43 -8.38 15.15
C ILE A 109 -10.25 -8.46 16.67
N ALA A 110 -10.85 -9.46 17.33
CA ALA A 110 -10.73 -9.65 18.78
C ALA A 110 -9.29 -10.01 19.18
N GLN A 111 -8.62 -10.86 18.40
CA GLN A 111 -7.22 -11.25 18.61
C GLN A 111 -6.28 -10.04 18.44
N THR A 112 -6.49 -9.22 17.40
CA THR A 112 -5.72 -7.99 17.18
C THR A 112 -5.95 -7.00 18.32
N LYS A 113 -7.20 -6.84 18.78
CA LYS A 113 -7.52 -5.98 19.94
C LYS A 113 -6.83 -6.46 21.23
N ALA A 114 -6.69 -7.77 21.43
CA ALA A 114 -5.95 -8.33 22.56
C ALA A 114 -4.47 -7.94 22.49
N ILE A 115 -3.86 -7.99 21.31
CA ILE A 115 -2.49 -7.50 21.08
C ILE A 115 -2.39 -5.99 21.32
N SER A 116 -3.31 -5.18 20.78
CA SER A 116 -3.37 -3.73 21.04
C SER A 116 -3.48 -3.42 22.53
N THR A 117 -4.27 -4.17 23.28
CA THR A 117 -4.41 -4.04 24.73
C THR A 117 -3.11 -4.35 25.46
N LEU A 118 -2.42 -5.43 25.05
CA LEU A 118 -1.13 -5.82 25.62
C LEU A 118 -0.07 -4.74 25.37
N VAL A 119 0.00 -4.23 24.14
CA VAL A 119 0.90 -3.14 23.73
C VAL A 119 0.61 -1.86 24.53
N LEU A 120 -0.64 -1.41 24.56
CA LEU A 120 -1.05 -0.19 25.27
C LEU A 120 -0.79 -0.26 26.78
N ASN A 121 -0.87 -1.46 27.36
CA ASN A 121 -0.58 -1.67 28.78
C ASN A 121 0.91 -1.86 29.10
N SER A 122 1.76 -2.05 28.10
CA SER A 122 3.17 -2.27 28.31
C SER A 122 3.91 -1.02 28.79
N THR A 123 5.04 -1.21 29.48
CA THR A 123 5.86 -0.11 29.99
C THR A 123 6.73 0.54 28.92
N LYS A 124 7.12 -0.21 27.87
CA LYS A 124 8.04 0.27 26.82
C LYS A 124 7.40 0.43 25.44
N SER A 125 6.35 -0.33 25.12
CA SER A 125 5.74 -0.35 23.79
C SER A 125 4.38 0.36 23.71
N GLN A 126 3.95 1.09 24.75
CA GLN A 126 2.62 1.74 24.80
C GLN A 126 2.28 2.68 23.61
N ALA A 127 3.29 3.12 22.86
CA ALA A 127 3.14 3.98 21.68
C ALA A 127 3.27 3.22 20.34
N ALA A 128 3.39 1.88 20.36
CA ALA A 128 3.53 1.11 19.13
C ALA A 128 2.24 1.18 18.30
N PHE A 129 2.39 1.19 16.98
CA PHE A 129 1.29 1.04 16.04
C PHE A 129 0.98 -0.46 15.87
N VAL A 130 -0.30 -0.82 15.94
CA VAL A 130 -0.76 -2.20 15.77
C VAL A 130 -1.72 -2.27 14.58
N GLY A 131 -1.49 -3.22 13.66
CA GLY A 131 -2.40 -3.53 12.56
C GLY A 131 -2.53 -5.02 12.36
N ASN A 132 -3.51 -5.43 11.56
CA ASN A 132 -3.71 -6.82 11.18
C ASN A 132 -3.91 -6.92 9.68
N PHE A 133 -3.44 -8.01 9.08
CA PHE A 133 -3.59 -8.26 7.65
C PHE A 133 -5.00 -7.94 7.14
N ASN A 134 -5.03 -7.16 6.07
CA ASN A 134 -6.22 -6.67 5.37
C ASN A 134 -7.23 -5.86 6.21
N VAL A 135 -6.80 -5.24 7.33
CA VAL A 135 -7.63 -4.34 8.16
C VAL A 135 -7.36 -2.86 7.90
N TYR A 136 -8.41 -2.11 7.50
CA TYR A 136 -8.31 -0.69 7.11
C TYR A 136 -9.65 0.07 7.21
N PRO A 137 -9.67 1.40 7.35
CA PRO A 137 -10.86 2.21 7.73
C PRO A 137 -11.93 2.43 6.65
N ASN A 138 -11.93 1.68 5.54
CA ASN A 138 -12.95 1.81 4.49
C ASN A 138 -13.27 0.50 3.76
N SER A 139 -12.90 -0.65 4.33
CA SER A 139 -13.07 -1.97 3.70
C SER A 139 -14.54 -2.24 3.31
N GLY A 140 -15.50 -1.88 4.16
CA GLY A 140 -16.93 -2.05 3.88
C GLY A 140 -17.52 -1.15 2.79
N SER A 141 -16.80 -0.09 2.37
CA SER A 141 -17.20 0.82 1.30
C SER A 141 -16.22 0.82 0.12
N ASP A 142 -15.29 -0.13 0.11
CA ASP A 142 -14.23 -0.21 -0.89
C ASP A 142 -14.74 -0.72 -2.24
N THR A 143 -14.93 0.21 -3.17
CA THR A 143 -15.39 -0.07 -4.55
C THR A 143 -14.41 -0.89 -5.40
N THR A 144 -13.18 -1.14 -4.93
CA THR A 144 -12.22 -2.02 -5.60
C THR A 144 -12.45 -3.48 -5.27
N ARG A 145 -13.20 -3.76 -4.18
CA ARG A 145 -13.55 -5.11 -3.78
C ARG A 145 -14.59 -5.70 -4.73
N ARG A 146 -14.45 -6.98 -5.00
CA ARG A 146 -15.45 -7.84 -5.62
C ARG A 146 -16.54 -8.17 -4.60
N GLY A 147 -17.72 -8.51 -5.10
CA GLY A 147 -18.79 -9.06 -4.26
C GLY A 147 -18.41 -10.39 -3.60
N VAL A 148 -19.35 -11.01 -2.90
CA VAL A 148 -19.09 -12.29 -2.22
C VAL A 148 -18.73 -13.37 -3.24
N VAL A 149 -17.49 -13.86 -3.20
CA VAL A 149 -17.04 -15.02 -3.98
C VAL A 149 -17.00 -16.24 -3.05
N SER A 150 -17.64 -17.33 -3.46
CA SER A 150 -17.59 -18.60 -2.72
C SER A 150 -16.17 -19.17 -2.74
N GLY A 151 -15.74 -19.74 -1.62
CA GLY A 151 -14.42 -20.40 -1.51
C GLY A 151 -13.22 -19.47 -1.24
N THR A 152 -13.43 -18.15 -1.14
CA THR A 152 -12.38 -17.21 -0.70
C THR A 152 -12.14 -17.30 0.81
N ALA A 153 -10.89 -17.18 1.26
CA ALA A 153 -10.57 -17.15 2.69
C ALA A 153 -11.30 -15.98 3.40
N SER A 154 -11.60 -16.16 4.70
CA SER A 154 -12.40 -15.22 5.50
C SER A 154 -11.83 -13.81 5.57
N SER A 155 -10.51 -13.67 5.52
CA SER A 155 -9.74 -12.43 5.45
C SER A 155 -9.97 -11.62 4.16
N PHE A 156 -10.45 -12.27 3.10
CA PHE A 156 -10.76 -11.69 1.79
C PHE A 156 -12.24 -11.73 1.42
N SER A 157 -13.08 -12.40 2.21
CA SER A 157 -14.49 -12.55 1.88
C SER A 157 -15.21 -11.21 1.99
N ALA A 158 -15.95 -10.82 0.95
CA ALA A 158 -16.78 -9.60 0.98
C ALA A 158 -17.96 -9.73 1.96
N ALA A 159 -18.37 -10.96 2.30
CA ALA A 159 -19.37 -11.22 3.34
C ALA A 159 -18.83 -10.85 4.74
N ASN A 160 -17.51 -10.85 4.89
CA ASN A 160 -16.77 -10.34 6.05
C ASN A 160 -16.01 -9.05 5.69
N ALA A 161 -16.46 -8.29 4.69
CA ALA A 161 -15.83 -7.01 4.36
C ALA A 161 -15.82 -6.17 5.63
N GLN A 162 -14.63 -6.04 6.20
CA GLN A 162 -14.47 -5.42 7.51
C GLN A 162 -15.09 -4.03 7.45
N SER A 163 -15.92 -3.71 8.41
CA SER A 163 -16.51 -2.39 8.49
C SER A 163 -15.46 -1.38 8.97
N ASN A 164 -15.71 -0.09 8.81
CA ASN A 164 -14.97 0.94 9.55
C ASN A 164 -14.99 0.65 11.06
N GLY A 165 -16.07 0.00 11.53
CA GLY A 165 -16.24 -0.53 12.87
C GLY A 165 -15.14 -1.51 13.27
N ASP A 166 -14.66 -2.36 12.37
CA ASP A 166 -13.61 -3.35 12.65
C ASP A 166 -12.23 -2.70 12.77
N TYR A 167 -11.92 -1.74 11.89
CA TYR A 167 -10.70 -0.92 12.01
C TYR A 167 -10.70 -0.04 13.28
N THR A 168 -11.87 0.41 13.73
CA THR A 168 -11.99 1.02 15.08
C THR A 168 -12.06 -0.02 16.20
N GLY A 169 -12.45 -1.26 15.90
CA GLY A 169 -12.61 -2.35 16.84
C GLY A 169 -11.29 -2.86 17.38
N ILE A 170 -10.21 -2.73 16.61
CA ILE A 170 -8.84 -3.06 17.06
C ILE A 170 -8.25 -2.04 18.05
N ILE A 171 -8.93 -0.92 18.32
CA ILE A 171 -8.51 0.08 19.32
C ILE A 171 -8.58 -0.54 20.71
N ALA A 172 -7.48 -0.40 21.46
CA ALA A 172 -7.49 -0.49 22.91
C ALA A 172 -7.56 0.92 23.51
N THR A 173 -8.27 1.06 24.64
CA THR A 173 -8.41 2.33 25.37
C THR A 173 -7.95 2.15 26.81
N LYS A 174 -7.19 3.12 27.34
CA LYS A 174 -6.69 3.15 28.72
C LYS A 174 -6.64 4.58 29.23
N SER A 175 -7.39 4.88 30.29
CA SER A 175 -7.32 6.18 31.01
C SER A 175 -7.30 7.41 30.07
N GLY A 176 -8.23 7.47 29.11
CA GLY A 176 -8.31 8.57 28.14
C GLY A 176 -7.30 8.53 26.99
N LYS A 177 -6.48 7.47 26.88
CA LYS A 177 -5.58 7.21 25.75
C LYS A 177 -6.12 6.09 24.87
N ASN A 178 -5.90 6.20 23.57
CA ASN A 178 -6.19 5.15 22.59
C ASN A 178 -4.89 4.60 22.01
N SER A 179 -4.89 3.32 21.63
CA SER A 179 -3.76 2.71 20.93
C SER A 179 -3.59 3.29 19.52
N ASN A 180 -2.34 3.35 19.08
CA ASN A 180 -1.99 3.67 17.71
C ASN A 180 -2.28 2.49 16.77
N ARG A 181 -2.58 2.77 15.50
CA ARG A 181 -3.08 1.78 14.54
C ARG A 181 -2.36 1.81 13.20
N ILE A 182 -2.34 0.67 12.51
CA ILE A 182 -1.85 0.57 11.13
C ILE A 182 -3.00 0.12 10.23
N ALA A 183 -3.27 0.87 9.16
CA ALA A 183 -4.03 0.38 8.02
C ALA A 183 -3.10 -0.44 7.14
N THR A 184 -3.46 -1.69 6.94
CA THR A 184 -2.63 -2.67 6.23
C THR A 184 -3.48 -3.45 5.22
N GLU A 185 -4.13 -2.73 4.32
CA GLU A 185 -4.87 -3.34 3.24
C GLU A 185 -3.95 -4.11 2.28
N ALA A 186 -4.48 -5.12 1.60
CA ALA A 186 -3.77 -5.78 0.51
C ALA A 186 -3.78 -4.89 -0.74
N LEU A 187 -2.59 -4.49 -1.21
CA LEU A 187 -2.38 -3.70 -2.43
C LEU A 187 -1.57 -4.46 -3.49
N TYR A 188 -1.53 -5.78 -3.42
CA TYR A 188 -0.80 -6.56 -4.41
C TYR A 188 -1.70 -6.95 -5.59
N PRO A 189 -1.17 -6.91 -6.81
CA PRO A 189 -1.82 -7.50 -7.97
C PRO A 189 -2.15 -8.97 -7.73
N GLY A 190 -3.41 -9.34 -7.95
CA GLY A 190 -3.87 -10.72 -7.87
C GLY A 190 -4.62 -11.06 -6.58
N ALA A 191 -4.66 -10.16 -5.59
CA ALA A 191 -5.43 -10.38 -4.37
C ALA A 191 -6.88 -10.82 -4.69
N PRO A 192 -7.43 -11.85 -4.02
CA PRO A 192 -8.74 -12.43 -4.35
C PRO A 192 -9.89 -11.45 -4.32
N GLU A 193 -9.77 -10.42 -3.48
CA GLU A 193 -10.79 -9.42 -3.29
C GLU A 193 -10.85 -8.39 -4.42
N PHE A 194 -9.86 -8.26 -5.30
CA PHE A 194 -9.97 -7.32 -6.42
C PHE A 194 -10.92 -7.84 -7.50
N ARG A 195 -11.75 -6.92 -8.03
CA ARG A 195 -12.50 -7.12 -9.27
C ARG A 195 -11.54 -7.36 -10.43
N ASN A 196 -11.93 -8.16 -11.42
CA ASN A 196 -11.12 -8.31 -12.63
C ASN A 196 -11.99 -8.68 -13.86
N PRO A 197 -11.48 -8.49 -15.09
CA PRO A 197 -12.25 -8.80 -16.29
C PRO A 197 -12.59 -10.29 -16.46
N SER A 198 -11.79 -11.22 -15.92
CA SER A 198 -12.10 -12.65 -16.02
C SER A 198 -13.29 -13.08 -15.15
N THR A 199 -13.67 -12.27 -14.15
CA THR A 199 -14.90 -12.46 -13.37
C THR A 199 -16.11 -11.69 -13.89
N GLY A 200 -15.95 -10.86 -14.92
CA GLY A 200 -17.05 -10.07 -15.50
C GLY A 200 -17.56 -8.92 -14.63
N ASP A 201 -16.87 -8.59 -13.53
CA ASP A 201 -17.26 -7.53 -12.58
C ASP A 201 -16.29 -6.33 -12.56
N SER A 202 -15.28 -6.34 -13.43
CA SER A 202 -14.40 -5.20 -13.66
C SER A 202 -14.76 -4.45 -14.93
N THR A 203 -14.60 -3.13 -14.88
CA THR A 203 -14.75 -2.25 -16.06
C THR A 203 -13.43 -2.04 -16.80
N ALA A 204 -12.34 -2.64 -16.31
CA ALA A 204 -11.01 -2.44 -16.88
C ALA A 204 -10.92 -2.97 -18.32
N PRO A 205 -10.16 -2.30 -19.20
CA PRO A 205 -10.04 -2.71 -20.60
C PRO A 205 -9.28 -4.04 -20.77
N ASN A 206 -8.50 -4.45 -19.77
CA ASN A 206 -7.79 -5.72 -19.72
C ASN A 206 -7.42 -6.08 -18.27
N ILE A 207 -6.98 -7.32 -18.06
CA ILE A 207 -6.61 -7.83 -16.73
C ILE A 207 -5.49 -7.00 -16.10
N ARG A 208 -4.44 -6.65 -16.87
CA ARG A 208 -3.30 -5.87 -16.36
C ARG A 208 -3.74 -4.50 -15.83
N SER A 209 -4.68 -3.84 -16.50
CA SER A 209 -5.26 -2.58 -16.07
C SER A 209 -5.98 -2.72 -14.73
N ALA A 210 -6.77 -3.78 -14.51
CA ALA A 210 -7.40 -4.04 -13.21
C ALA A 210 -6.36 -4.32 -12.12
N LEU A 211 -5.40 -5.21 -12.40
CA LEU A 211 -4.30 -5.58 -11.52
C LEU A 211 -3.44 -4.37 -11.11
N PHE A 212 -3.35 -3.35 -11.96
CA PHE A 212 -2.58 -2.15 -11.70
C PHE A 212 -3.38 -1.08 -10.97
N THR A 213 -4.54 -0.71 -11.52
CA THR A 213 -5.29 0.49 -11.11
C THR A 213 -6.09 0.30 -9.83
N LEU A 214 -6.68 -0.87 -9.61
CA LEU A 214 -7.53 -1.12 -8.44
C LEU A 214 -6.76 -1.02 -7.11
N PRO A 215 -5.55 -1.62 -6.95
CA PRO A 215 -4.74 -1.38 -5.75
C PRO A 215 -4.43 0.10 -5.51
N ILE A 216 -4.14 0.87 -6.56
CA ILE A 216 -3.81 2.29 -6.44
C ILE A 216 -5.04 3.11 -6.01
N ILE A 217 -6.23 2.77 -6.54
CA ILE A 217 -7.50 3.37 -6.13
C ILE A 217 -7.74 3.08 -4.64
N ARG A 218 -7.56 1.82 -4.21
CA ARG A 218 -7.72 1.42 -2.81
C ARG A 218 -6.80 2.23 -1.90
N ALA A 219 -5.51 2.31 -2.22
CA ALA A 219 -4.54 3.10 -1.47
C ALA A 219 -5.03 4.55 -1.24
N GLY A 220 -5.50 5.22 -2.30
CA GLY A 220 -6.01 6.59 -2.19
C GLY A 220 -7.25 6.71 -1.31
N SER A 221 -8.20 5.77 -1.45
CA SER A 221 -9.41 5.73 -0.63
C SER A 221 -9.11 5.46 0.85
N THR A 222 -8.14 4.59 1.13
CA THR A 222 -7.69 4.28 2.49
C THR A 222 -7.00 5.48 3.13
N SER A 223 -6.10 6.16 2.41
CA SER A 223 -5.48 7.38 2.91
C SER A 223 -6.52 8.48 3.15
N GLN A 224 -7.54 8.60 2.29
CA GLN A 224 -8.64 9.54 2.51
C GLN A 224 -9.43 9.17 3.78
N ALA A 225 -9.79 7.91 3.98
CA ALA A 225 -10.48 7.46 5.17
C ALA A 225 -9.64 7.61 6.46
N LEU A 226 -8.32 7.44 6.37
CA LEU A 226 -7.40 7.69 7.49
C LEU A 226 -7.43 9.15 7.98
N THR A 227 -7.64 10.11 7.08
CA THR A 227 -7.78 11.52 7.47
C THR A 227 -9.03 11.77 8.32
N SER A 228 -10.14 11.06 8.06
CA SER A 228 -11.40 11.25 8.81
C SER A 228 -11.39 10.60 10.19
N VAL A 229 -10.55 9.58 10.41
CA VAL A 229 -10.40 8.89 11.71
C VAL A 229 -9.22 9.38 12.56
N GLY A 230 -8.55 10.46 12.14
CA GLY A 230 -7.51 11.16 12.91
C GLY A 230 -6.08 10.70 12.59
N TYR A 231 -5.42 11.40 11.66
CA TYR A 231 -4.11 11.01 11.10
C TYR A 231 -3.00 10.72 12.12
N GLN A 232 -2.94 11.45 13.24
CA GLN A 232 -1.82 11.34 14.20
C GLN A 232 -1.67 9.96 14.86
N GLN A 233 -2.76 9.20 14.97
CA GLN A 233 -2.76 7.88 15.61
C GLN A 233 -2.70 6.74 14.60
N ASN A 234 -2.58 7.04 13.30
CA ASN A 234 -2.65 6.04 12.26
C ASN A 234 -1.39 6.02 11.39
N LYS A 235 -1.05 4.84 10.91
CA LYS A 235 -0.04 4.61 9.88
C LYS A 235 -0.64 3.87 8.71
N HIS A 236 -0.16 4.19 7.52
CA HIS A 236 -0.58 3.53 6.29
C HIS A 236 0.57 2.68 5.75
N ILE A 237 0.53 1.37 6.02
CA ILE A 237 1.59 0.44 5.65
C ILE A 237 0.95 -0.76 4.94
N PRO A 238 0.58 -0.60 3.66
CA PRO A 238 -0.09 -1.65 2.91
C PRO A 238 0.80 -2.86 2.67
N TRP A 239 0.17 -4.01 2.42
CA TRP A 239 0.83 -5.22 1.96
C TRP A 239 1.03 -5.16 0.46
N VAL A 240 2.25 -5.40 0.00
CA VAL A 240 2.62 -5.31 -1.41
C VAL A 240 3.41 -6.54 -1.85
N SER A 241 3.21 -6.92 -3.09
CA SER A 241 3.95 -7.94 -3.83
C SER A 241 3.92 -7.50 -5.29
N ARG A 242 4.87 -7.95 -6.11
CA ARG A 242 4.77 -7.72 -7.55
C ARG A 242 3.54 -8.40 -8.13
N PHE A 243 3.26 -9.62 -7.70
CA PHE A 243 2.09 -10.39 -8.10
C PHE A 243 1.89 -11.56 -7.15
N ASN A 244 0.67 -11.73 -6.66
CA ASN A 244 0.25 -12.89 -5.90
C ASN A 244 -1.25 -13.13 -6.14
N ASN A 245 -1.58 -14.30 -6.70
CA ASN A 245 -2.95 -14.72 -7.02
C ASN A 245 -3.46 -15.84 -6.10
N TRP A 246 -2.84 -16.07 -4.94
CA TRP A 246 -3.30 -17.05 -3.97
C TRP A 246 -4.76 -16.83 -3.60
N GLY A 247 -5.57 -17.90 -3.65
CA GLY A 247 -6.99 -17.85 -3.37
C GLY A 247 -7.83 -17.12 -4.44
N ASN A 248 -7.21 -16.68 -5.54
CA ASN A 248 -7.88 -16.00 -6.63
C ASN A 248 -8.08 -16.94 -7.83
N ALA A 249 -9.09 -17.81 -7.73
CA ALA A 249 -9.41 -18.78 -8.78
C ALA A 249 -9.69 -18.14 -10.15
N SER A 250 -10.09 -16.87 -10.21
CA SER A 250 -10.31 -16.19 -11.50
C SER A 250 -9.03 -15.86 -12.26
N LEU A 251 -7.88 -15.96 -11.59
CA LEU A 251 -6.55 -15.82 -12.17
C LEU A 251 -5.80 -17.16 -12.17
N ASP A 252 -6.50 -18.26 -11.88
CA ASP A 252 -6.01 -19.62 -12.05
C ASP A 252 -6.37 -20.12 -13.45
N THR A 253 -5.40 -20.00 -14.36
CA THR A 253 -5.65 -20.21 -15.78
C THR A 253 -5.48 -21.66 -16.23
N ASP A 254 -4.91 -22.53 -15.39
CA ASP A 254 -4.82 -23.97 -15.69
C ASP A 254 -5.78 -24.83 -14.84
N GLY A 255 -6.50 -24.22 -13.91
CA GLY A 255 -7.57 -24.84 -13.12
C GLY A 255 -7.10 -26.00 -12.25
N ASN A 256 -5.79 -26.11 -12.01
CA ASN A 256 -5.21 -27.18 -11.23
C ASN A 256 -4.88 -26.70 -9.80
N PRO A 257 -5.73 -26.95 -8.80
CA PRO A 257 -5.46 -26.48 -7.44
C PRO A 257 -4.17 -27.09 -6.83
N ASN A 258 -3.63 -28.18 -7.40
CA ASN A 258 -2.47 -28.89 -6.87
C ASN A 258 -1.11 -28.32 -7.31
N ASN A 259 -1.06 -27.52 -8.38
CA ASN A 259 0.16 -26.79 -8.73
C ASN A 259 0.20 -25.40 -8.09
N GLY A 260 -0.86 -25.11 -7.31
CA GLY A 260 -1.38 -23.84 -6.84
C GLY A 260 -1.56 -22.81 -7.96
N PHE A 261 -2.62 -22.02 -7.81
CA PHE A 261 -3.08 -20.95 -8.70
C PHE A 261 -2.04 -20.43 -9.71
N LYS A 262 -2.09 -20.89 -10.96
CA LYS A 262 -1.09 -20.50 -11.95
C LYS A 262 -1.67 -19.49 -12.94
N PHE A 263 -1.06 -18.32 -13.01
CA PHE A 263 -1.32 -17.39 -14.11
C PHE A 263 -0.37 -17.73 -15.26
N VAL A 264 -0.87 -18.51 -16.23
CA VAL A 264 -0.13 -19.09 -17.34
C VAL A 264 -0.15 -18.13 -18.52
N GLN A 265 1.06 -17.78 -18.96
CA GLN A 265 1.38 -16.95 -20.11
C GLN A 265 0.67 -17.38 -21.42
N ASN A 266 0.29 -18.64 -21.57
CA ASN A 266 -0.38 -19.18 -22.76
C ASN A 266 -1.90 -19.36 -22.60
N ALA A 267 -2.50 -18.73 -21.59
CA ALA A 267 -3.95 -18.66 -21.52
C ALA A 267 -4.51 -18.04 -22.81
N ALA A 268 -5.70 -18.46 -23.23
CA ALA A 268 -6.38 -17.82 -24.34
C ALA A 268 -6.44 -16.29 -24.10
N ASN A 269 -6.36 -15.52 -25.19
CA ASN A 269 -6.65 -14.09 -25.10
C ASN A 269 -7.97 -13.89 -24.34
N PRO A 270 -8.04 -12.94 -23.39
CA PRO A 270 -7.14 -11.78 -23.24
C PRO A 270 -6.03 -11.91 -22.17
N ALA A 271 -5.79 -13.07 -21.56
CA ALA A 271 -4.89 -13.18 -20.40
C ALA A 271 -3.38 -13.29 -20.73
N ASN A 272 -3.03 -13.59 -21.97
CA ASN A 272 -1.63 -13.69 -22.42
C ASN A 272 -0.89 -12.33 -22.27
N GLY A 273 0.27 -12.36 -21.60
CA GLY A 273 1.15 -11.18 -21.43
C GLY A 273 0.58 -10.06 -20.55
N GLN A 274 -0.35 -10.37 -19.63
CA GLN A 274 -1.04 -9.39 -18.79
C GLN A 274 -0.50 -9.28 -17.35
N LEU A 275 0.60 -9.95 -17.00
CA LEU A 275 1.18 -9.81 -15.67
C LEU A 275 1.87 -8.44 -15.51
N PRO A 276 1.84 -7.85 -14.30
CA PRO A 276 2.68 -6.71 -13.97
C PRO A 276 4.17 -7.00 -14.20
N SER A 277 4.82 -6.15 -14.99
CA SER A 277 6.27 -6.09 -15.14
C SER A 277 6.94 -5.56 -13.86
N ARG A 278 8.28 -5.58 -13.83
CA ARG A 278 9.02 -4.95 -12.72
C ARG A 278 8.80 -3.43 -12.71
N GLY A 279 8.79 -2.81 -13.89
CA GLY A 279 8.49 -1.38 -14.06
C GLY A 279 7.08 -1.02 -13.58
N ASP A 280 6.10 -1.90 -13.80
CA ASP A 280 4.75 -1.71 -13.25
C ASP A 280 4.76 -1.72 -11.72
N PHE A 281 5.46 -2.68 -11.11
CA PHE A 281 5.54 -2.76 -9.66
C PHE A 281 6.25 -1.54 -9.05
N GLN A 282 7.37 -1.11 -9.62
CA GLN A 282 8.05 0.12 -9.23
C GLN A 282 7.12 1.34 -9.32
N ALA A 283 6.33 1.45 -10.41
CA ALA A 283 5.35 2.50 -10.58
C ALA A 283 4.22 2.43 -9.53
N GLN A 284 3.71 1.24 -9.21
CA GLN A 284 2.72 1.04 -8.16
C GLN A 284 3.23 1.52 -6.81
N ILE A 285 4.46 1.17 -6.43
CA ILE A 285 5.08 1.61 -5.18
C ILE A 285 5.17 3.13 -5.12
N LEU A 286 5.57 3.79 -6.22
CA LEU A 286 5.58 5.26 -6.27
C LEU A 286 4.17 5.85 -6.16
N HIS A 287 3.17 5.24 -6.82
CA HIS A 287 1.77 5.64 -6.70
C HIS A 287 1.25 5.52 -5.26
N TYR A 288 1.57 4.44 -4.54
CA TYR A 288 1.16 4.23 -3.14
C TYR A 288 1.75 5.31 -2.23
N ARG A 289 3.05 5.61 -2.37
CA ARG A 289 3.70 6.69 -1.64
C ARG A 289 3.05 8.05 -1.94
N MET A 290 2.80 8.34 -3.22
CA MET A 290 2.13 9.58 -3.64
C MET A 290 0.63 9.62 -3.31
N ARG A 291 0.07 8.55 -2.75
CA ARG A 291 -1.31 8.49 -2.26
C ARG A 291 -1.42 8.48 -0.75
N GLY A 292 -0.32 8.32 -0.02
CA GLY A 292 -0.32 8.46 1.44
C GLY A 292 0.28 7.30 2.21
N ALA A 293 0.78 6.26 1.54
CA ALA A 293 1.50 5.20 2.23
C ALA A 293 2.73 5.79 2.97
N ASP A 294 2.86 5.48 4.26
CA ASP A 294 4.01 5.82 5.11
C ASP A 294 5.20 4.89 4.85
N SER A 295 4.90 3.62 4.50
CA SER A 295 5.85 2.56 4.17
C SER A 295 5.12 1.45 3.40
N VAL A 296 5.74 0.30 3.19
CA VAL A 296 5.11 -0.92 2.69
C VAL A 296 5.57 -2.13 3.48
N ASN A 297 4.71 -3.14 3.56
CA ASN A 297 5.05 -4.48 4.02
C ASN A 297 5.13 -5.39 2.79
N LEU A 298 6.35 -5.61 2.30
CA LEU A 298 6.61 -6.51 1.18
C LEU A 298 6.37 -7.94 1.64
N PHE A 299 5.59 -8.71 0.89
CA PHE A 299 5.47 -10.15 1.08
C PHE A 299 5.66 -10.83 -0.28
N GLU A 300 6.54 -11.81 -0.32
CA GLU A 300 6.86 -12.64 -1.48
C GLU A 300 7.13 -14.03 -0.90
N ALA A 301 6.06 -14.81 -0.70
CA ALA A 301 6.12 -16.01 0.12
C ALA A 301 7.01 -17.12 -0.43
N ASP A 302 7.47 -17.03 -1.68
CA ASP A 302 8.60 -17.83 -2.12
C ASP A 302 9.30 -17.20 -3.33
N ILE A 303 10.57 -17.54 -3.49
CA ILE A 303 11.48 -17.18 -4.60
C ILE A 303 10.97 -17.72 -5.96
N SER A 304 9.82 -18.41 -5.94
CA SER A 304 9.11 -18.95 -7.10
C SER A 304 7.89 -18.14 -7.53
N SER A 305 7.35 -17.20 -6.74
CA SER A 305 6.08 -16.48 -7.04
C SER A 305 6.05 -15.84 -8.44
N VAL A 306 7.22 -15.40 -8.91
CA VAL A 306 7.47 -15.10 -10.32
C VAL A 306 8.77 -15.78 -10.72
N VAL A 307 8.72 -16.68 -11.71
CA VAL A 307 9.91 -17.41 -12.18
C VAL A 307 11.03 -16.44 -12.55
N GLY A 308 12.22 -16.61 -11.96
CA GLY A 308 13.37 -15.75 -12.20
C GLY A 308 13.35 -14.41 -11.46
N TYR A 309 12.43 -14.21 -10.53
CA TYR A 309 12.31 -13.00 -9.72
C TYR A 309 12.68 -13.29 -8.26
N SER A 310 13.86 -12.83 -7.84
CA SER A 310 14.33 -13.07 -6.48
C SER A 310 13.71 -12.12 -5.47
N ARG A 311 13.71 -12.49 -4.19
CA ARG A 311 13.33 -11.58 -3.09
C ARG A 311 14.17 -10.31 -3.07
N GLN A 312 15.46 -10.39 -3.41
CA GLN A 312 16.31 -9.20 -3.52
C GLN A 312 15.82 -8.29 -4.65
N SER A 313 15.43 -8.86 -5.80
CA SER A 313 14.83 -8.10 -6.91
C SER A 313 13.54 -7.38 -6.47
N ALA A 314 12.70 -8.03 -5.67
CA ALA A 314 11.50 -7.41 -5.12
C ALA A 314 11.80 -6.23 -4.18
N ARG A 315 12.80 -6.39 -3.31
CA ARG A 315 13.27 -5.29 -2.45
C ARG A 315 13.84 -4.13 -3.25
N ASP A 316 14.66 -4.43 -4.26
CA ASP A 316 15.26 -3.43 -5.14
C ASP A 316 14.17 -2.66 -5.90
N ASP A 317 13.11 -3.34 -6.35
CA ASP A 317 11.97 -2.72 -7.02
C ASP A 317 11.13 -1.84 -6.07
N VAL A 318 10.94 -2.26 -4.81
CA VAL A 318 10.33 -1.39 -3.79
C VAL A 318 11.19 -0.14 -3.56
N ILE A 319 12.51 -0.29 -3.43
CA ILE A 319 13.42 0.85 -3.22
C ILE A 319 13.41 1.79 -4.44
N ALA A 320 13.53 1.23 -5.65
CA ALA A 320 13.53 1.98 -6.90
C ALA A 320 12.20 2.71 -7.13
N GLY A 321 11.07 2.03 -6.92
CA GLY A 321 9.75 2.64 -6.99
C GLY A 321 9.58 3.76 -5.96
N TRP A 322 9.86 3.48 -4.68
CA TRP A 322 9.68 4.44 -3.61
C TRP A 322 10.52 5.70 -3.81
N SER A 323 11.77 5.55 -4.24
CA SER A 323 12.73 6.64 -4.42
C SER A 323 12.78 7.25 -5.82
N GLY A 324 11.99 6.73 -6.77
CA GLY A 324 12.09 7.04 -8.20
C GLY A 324 11.84 8.51 -8.59
N SER A 325 11.29 9.35 -7.71
CA SER A 325 11.14 10.79 -7.94
C SER A 325 11.95 11.60 -6.92
N SER A 326 13.05 12.20 -7.36
CA SER A 326 13.87 13.11 -6.54
C SER A 326 13.08 14.34 -6.07
N VAL A 327 12.16 14.84 -6.90
CA VAL A 327 11.26 15.95 -6.54
C VAL A 327 10.28 15.52 -5.45
N ALA A 328 9.63 14.36 -5.59
CA ALA A 328 8.75 13.84 -4.55
C ALA A 328 9.51 13.59 -3.25
N ASN A 329 10.70 12.97 -3.32
CA ASN A 329 11.57 12.75 -2.16
C ASN A 329 11.83 14.05 -1.39
N GLY A 330 12.19 15.11 -2.12
CA GLY A 330 12.44 16.41 -1.52
C GLY A 330 11.17 17.15 -1.05
N ILE A 331 9.98 16.85 -1.59
CA ILE A 331 8.71 17.34 -1.05
C ILE A 331 8.42 16.67 0.29
N PHE A 332 8.51 15.33 0.34
CA PHE A 332 8.30 14.56 1.56
C PHE A 332 9.28 14.94 2.67
N SER A 333 10.58 15.11 2.36
CA SER A 333 11.59 15.46 3.36
C SER A 333 11.39 16.82 4.03
N ARG A 334 10.59 17.72 3.42
CA ARG A 334 10.27 19.04 3.99
C ARG A 334 9.08 19.00 4.95
N GLY A 335 8.33 17.90 5.01
CA GLY A 335 7.24 17.69 5.98
C GLY A 335 6.02 18.60 5.83
N LYS A 336 5.96 19.41 4.77
CA LYS A 336 4.86 20.36 4.48
C LYS A 336 4.35 20.15 3.06
N PHE A 337 3.52 19.14 2.88
CA PHE A 337 3.03 18.72 1.57
C PHE A 337 1.55 18.32 1.63
N ALA A 338 0.95 18.19 0.45
CA ALA A 338 -0.37 17.59 0.27
C ALA A 338 -0.39 16.73 -1.00
N PHE A 339 -1.35 15.83 -1.08
CA PHE A 339 -1.56 14.96 -2.23
C PHE A 339 -2.44 15.65 -3.27
N ALA A 340 -2.05 15.57 -4.53
CA ALA A 340 -2.76 16.20 -5.64
C ALA A 340 -3.99 15.40 -6.09
N ASN A 341 -3.98 14.08 -5.92
CA ASN A 341 -5.10 13.20 -6.28
C ASN A 341 -5.14 11.96 -5.40
N LEU A 342 -6.24 11.79 -4.68
CA LEU A 342 -6.62 10.56 -4.00
C LEU A 342 -7.82 9.87 -4.66
N GLY A 343 -8.42 10.51 -5.67
CA GLY A 343 -9.58 10.03 -6.38
C GLY A 343 -9.29 8.90 -7.37
N SER A 344 -10.37 8.42 -7.98
CA SER A 344 -10.42 7.26 -8.86
C SER A 344 -10.83 7.61 -10.29
N VAL A 345 -10.77 8.89 -10.68
CA VAL A 345 -11.13 9.37 -12.02
C VAL A 345 -9.92 9.96 -12.75
N ILE A 346 -9.98 9.88 -14.08
CA ILE A 346 -8.98 10.44 -14.98
C ILE A 346 -9.69 10.99 -16.23
N THR A 347 -9.23 12.14 -16.73
CA THR A 347 -9.63 12.66 -18.04
C THR A 347 -8.56 12.24 -19.04
N ALA A 348 -8.97 11.47 -20.04
CA ALA A 348 -8.09 10.99 -21.09
C ALA A 348 -8.81 11.07 -22.45
N ASN A 349 -8.13 11.64 -23.45
CA ASN A 349 -8.67 11.91 -24.78
C ASN A 349 -9.99 12.70 -24.73
N GLY A 350 -10.06 13.73 -23.87
CA GLY A 350 -11.24 14.60 -23.73
C GLY A 350 -12.43 13.98 -23.00
N SER A 351 -12.29 12.79 -22.41
CA SER A 351 -13.37 12.10 -21.69
C SER A 351 -12.93 11.71 -20.28
N THR A 352 -13.68 12.17 -19.28
CA THR A 352 -13.52 11.77 -17.87
C THR A 352 -14.25 10.45 -17.60
N ALA A 353 -13.55 9.48 -17.01
CA ALA A 353 -14.14 8.25 -16.52
C ALA A 353 -13.35 7.71 -15.31
N SER A 354 -13.73 6.55 -14.78
CA SER A 354 -12.95 5.89 -13.74
C SER A 354 -11.58 5.47 -14.28
N SER A 355 -10.54 5.58 -13.45
CA SER A 355 -9.18 5.13 -13.75
C SER A 355 -9.14 3.63 -14.10
N GLU A 356 -9.99 2.83 -13.47
CA GLU A 356 -10.20 1.41 -13.83
C GLU A 356 -10.63 1.28 -15.29
N SER A 357 -11.74 1.95 -15.68
CA SER A 357 -12.31 1.83 -17.03
C SER A 357 -11.39 2.32 -18.15
N LYS A 358 -10.56 3.33 -17.87
CA LYS A 358 -9.54 3.81 -18.80
C LYS A 358 -8.28 2.94 -18.78
N GLY A 359 -8.05 2.15 -17.74
CA GLY A 359 -6.77 1.49 -17.52
C GLY A 359 -5.62 2.47 -17.37
N ALA A 360 -5.88 3.67 -16.85
CA ALA A 360 -4.89 4.71 -16.66
C ALA A 360 -5.15 5.45 -15.35
N ILE A 361 -4.10 5.90 -14.68
CA ILE A 361 -4.21 6.54 -13.37
C ILE A 361 -3.08 7.52 -13.16
N TRP A 362 -3.31 8.53 -12.34
CA TRP A 362 -2.26 9.42 -11.86
C TRP A 362 -2.30 9.60 -10.34
N SER A 363 -1.12 9.85 -9.77
CA SER A 363 -0.94 10.25 -8.37
C SER A 363 0.00 11.44 -8.34
N GLY A 364 -0.09 12.30 -7.33
CA GLY A 364 0.84 13.41 -7.21
C GLY A 364 0.93 13.97 -5.81
N VAL A 365 2.01 14.71 -5.56
CA VAL A 365 2.31 15.38 -4.29
C VAL A 365 2.90 16.75 -4.57
N TYR A 366 2.57 17.74 -3.74
CA TYR A 366 3.04 19.12 -3.88
C TYR A 366 3.38 19.76 -2.53
N ASP A 367 4.29 20.73 -2.56
CA ASP A 367 4.62 21.52 -1.38
C ASP A 367 3.47 22.45 -0.97
N LEU A 368 3.20 22.53 0.32
CA LEU A 368 2.37 23.59 0.90
C LEU A 368 3.16 24.88 1.09
N ALA A 369 2.44 25.98 1.36
CA ALA A 369 3.06 27.26 1.72
C ALA A 369 3.81 27.17 3.06
N GLY A 370 4.68 28.16 3.32
CA GLY A 370 5.49 28.21 4.55
C GLY A 370 6.77 27.38 4.50
N GLN A 371 7.32 27.15 3.32
CA GLN A 371 8.70 26.69 3.13
C GLN A 371 9.69 27.83 3.48
N ALA A 372 10.94 27.47 3.78
CA ALA A 372 12.00 28.45 4.02
C ALA A 372 12.11 29.43 2.82
N ALA A 373 12.45 30.68 3.11
CA ALA A 373 12.64 31.71 2.09
C ALA A 373 13.65 31.24 1.02
N GLY A 374 13.36 31.52 -0.26
CA GLY A 374 14.21 31.13 -1.39
C GLY A 374 13.99 29.71 -1.92
N VAL A 375 13.12 28.90 -1.30
CA VAL A 375 12.79 27.56 -1.81
C VAL A 375 11.52 27.62 -2.66
N SER A 376 11.64 27.42 -3.97
CA SER A 376 10.47 27.30 -4.83
C SER A 376 9.64 26.08 -4.46
N ARG A 377 8.31 26.25 -4.41
CA ARG A 377 7.37 25.14 -4.24
C ARG A 377 7.43 24.25 -5.48
N ARG A 378 7.29 22.95 -5.26
CA ARG A 378 7.37 21.91 -6.29
C ARG A 378 6.12 21.03 -6.27
N LEU A 379 5.83 20.45 -7.42
CA LEU A 379 4.79 19.43 -7.62
C LEU A 379 5.41 18.27 -8.41
N SER A 380 5.09 17.04 -8.02
CA SER A 380 5.48 15.82 -8.73
C SER A 380 4.22 15.01 -9.03
N ILE A 381 4.05 14.57 -10.27
CA ILE A 381 2.93 13.76 -10.73
C ILE A 381 3.47 12.54 -11.47
N LEU A 382 3.00 11.36 -11.11
CA LEU A 382 3.20 10.13 -11.86
C LEU A 382 1.90 9.80 -12.61
N ILE A 383 1.98 9.63 -13.92
CA ILE A 383 0.89 9.16 -14.78
C ILE A 383 1.26 7.79 -15.33
N SER A 384 0.37 6.81 -15.17
CA SER A 384 0.54 5.46 -15.68
C SER A 384 -0.59 5.13 -16.65
N ASN A 385 -0.24 4.65 -17.83
CA ASN A 385 -1.19 4.18 -18.84
C ASN A 385 -0.95 2.69 -19.10
N LEU A 386 -1.88 1.84 -18.69
CA LEU A 386 -1.80 0.38 -18.82
C LEU A 386 -2.65 -0.13 -19.98
N SER A 387 -3.28 0.77 -20.73
CA SER A 387 -3.91 0.46 -22.01
C SER A 387 -2.85 0.14 -23.08
N SER A 388 -3.27 -0.51 -24.16
CA SER A 388 -2.46 -0.67 -25.37
C SER A 388 -2.42 0.60 -26.22
N THR A 389 -3.36 1.53 -26.00
CA THR A 389 -3.46 2.78 -26.76
C THR A 389 -2.80 3.94 -26.04
N GLN A 390 -2.24 4.88 -26.81
CA GLN A 390 -1.81 6.17 -26.28
C GLN A 390 -3.00 6.97 -25.75
N TYR A 391 -2.78 7.72 -24.67
CA TYR A 391 -3.73 8.70 -24.14
C TYR A 391 -3.10 10.09 -24.07
N ASP A 392 -3.88 11.10 -24.41
CA ASP A 392 -3.65 12.47 -23.98
C ASP A 392 -4.36 12.65 -22.64
N VAL A 393 -3.60 12.61 -21.55
CA VAL A 393 -4.10 12.73 -20.18
C VAL A 393 -4.18 14.21 -19.81
N ASP A 394 -5.39 14.65 -19.51
CA ASP A 394 -5.70 16.01 -19.07
C ASP A 394 -5.68 16.05 -17.53
N LEU A 395 -4.75 16.82 -16.97
CA LEU A 395 -4.65 17.04 -15.53
C LEU A 395 -5.67 18.10 -15.09
N PRO A 396 -6.17 18.06 -13.83
CA PRO A 396 -7.04 19.11 -13.35
C PRO A 396 -6.43 20.49 -13.53
N ASN A 397 -7.20 21.40 -14.11
CA ASN A 397 -6.86 22.81 -14.33
C ASN A 397 -6.28 23.52 -13.10
N ASN A 398 -6.57 23.06 -11.89
CA ASN A 398 -6.01 23.58 -10.65
C ASN A 398 -5.57 22.45 -9.71
N ILE A 399 -4.32 22.51 -9.26
CA ILE A 399 -3.77 21.62 -8.24
C ILE A 399 -3.23 22.48 -7.10
N GLY A 400 -3.74 22.26 -5.88
CA GLY A 400 -3.34 23.05 -4.72
C GLY A 400 -3.62 24.55 -4.85
N GLY A 401 -4.61 24.92 -5.66
CA GLY A 401 -5.00 26.32 -5.92
C GLY A 401 -4.23 27.02 -7.06
N PHE A 402 -3.38 26.30 -7.80
CA PHE A 402 -2.60 26.89 -8.91
C PHE A 402 -2.81 26.11 -10.20
N ARG A 403 -2.79 26.85 -11.31
CA ARG A 403 -2.93 26.28 -12.65
C ARG A 403 -1.70 25.49 -13.06
N THR A 404 -1.90 24.31 -13.62
CA THR A 404 -0.86 23.51 -14.31
C THR A 404 -0.60 24.06 -15.71
N ASP A 405 0.68 24.13 -16.09
CA ASP A 405 1.10 24.63 -17.40
C ASP A 405 2.15 23.70 -18.00
N SER A 406 1.77 23.04 -19.08
CA SER A 406 2.55 22.10 -19.89
C SER A 406 3.55 22.82 -20.80
N GLY A 407 3.44 24.15 -20.96
CA GLY A 407 4.16 24.94 -21.96
C GLY A 407 3.53 24.90 -23.36
N ASN A 408 2.46 24.12 -23.58
CA ASN A 408 1.70 24.12 -24.82
C ASN A 408 0.45 25.00 -24.69
N PRO A 409 0.37 26.17 -25.37
CA PRO A 409 -0.75 27.09 -25.23
C PRO A 409 -2.09 26.52 -25.75
N ALA A 410 -2.06 25.53 -26.63
CA ALA A 410 -3.27 24.88 -27.14
C ALA A 410 -3.79 23.74 -26.24
N LYS A 411 -2.94 23.24 -25.33
CA LYS A 411 -3.19 22.07 -24.47
C LYS A 411 -2.44 22.23 -23.15
N VAL A 412 -2.86 23.21 -22.36
CA VAL A 412 -2.07 23.73 -21.23
C VAL A 412 -1.89 22.70 -20.10
N ASP A 413 -2.72 21.66 -20.06
CA ASP A 413 -2.73 20.60 -19.05
C ASP A 413 -2.78 19.18 -19.63
N ASP A 414 -2.65 19.01 -20.95
CA ASP A 414 -2.58 17.68 -21.57
C ASP A 414 -1.15 17.13 -21.65
N TYR A 415 -1.03 15.83 -21.38
CA TYR A 415 0.21 15.09 -21.47
C TYR A 415 0.00 13.79 -22.23
N THR A 416 0.72 13.64 -23.34
CA THR A 416 0.69 12.40 -24.13
C THR A 416 1.46 11.29 -23.41
N VAL A 417 0.77 10.18 -23.14
CA VAL A 417 1.27 9.00 -22.46
C VAL A 417 1.07 7.77 -23.34
N ALA A 418 2.18 7.20 -23.81
CA ALA A 418 2.16 5.97 -24.60
C ALA A 418 1.58 4.79 -23.80
N GLY A 419 0.96 3.85 -24.49
CA GLY A 419 0.40 2.64 -23.88
C GLY A 419 1.47 1.80 -23.18
N GLY A 420 1.17 1.35 -21.96
CA GLY A 420 2.05 0.57 -21.11
C GLY A 420 3.30 1.30 -20.61
N THR A 421 3.21 2.62 -20.41
CA THR A 421 4.32 3.44 -19.88
C THR A 421 3.93 4.21 -18.63
N HIS A 422 4.94 4.61 -17.85
CA HIS A 422 4.80 5.41 -16.64
C HIS A 422 5.62 6.69 -16.76
N ARG A 423 4.95 7.85 -16.78
CA ARG A 423 5.58 9.16 -16.98
C ARG A 423 5.58 9.97 -15.68
N LEU A 424 6.76 10.48 -15.32
CA LEU A 424 6.94 11.41 -14.23
C LEU A 424 6.99 12.84 -14.78
N LEU A 425 6.04 13.65 -14.32
CA LEU A 425 5.99 15.08 -14.53
C LEU A 425 6.45 15.79 -13.26
N THR A 426 7.33 16.77 -13.39
CA THR A 426 7.73 17.62 -12.26
C THR A 426 7.57 19.09 -12.61
N PHE A 427 7.18 19.88 -11.61
CA PHE A 427 6.82 21.28 -11.77
C PHE A 427 7.45 22.16 -10.69
N THR A 428 7.67 23.42 -11.03
CA THR A 428 8.02 24.49 -10.08
C THR A 428 6.92 25.54 -10.08
N LEU A 429 6.54 26.03 -8.91
CA LEU A 429 5.60 27.14 -8.82
C LEU A 429 6.28 28.46 -9.23
N GLN A 430 5.76 29.12 -10.26
CA GLN A 430 6.22 30.42 -10.75
C GLN A 430 5.02 31.27 -11.15
N ASN A 431 4.99 32.55 -10.76
CA ASN A 431 3.93 33.50 -11.12
C ASN A 431 2.50 32.91 -10.93
N SER A 432 2.27 32.23 -9.80
CA SER A 432 1.00 31.58 -9.46
C SER A 432 0.57 30.43 -10.39
N SER A 433 1.51 29.77 -11.05
CA SER A 433 1.25 28.58 -11.88
C SER A 433 2.35 27.52 -11.71
N TRP A 434 1.95 26.25 -11.74
CA TRP A 434 2.87 25.12 -11.81
C TRP A 434 3.45 25.03 -13.22
N LYS A 435 4.68 25.47 -13.39
CA LYS A 435 5.42 25.37 -14.65
C LYS A 435 6.11 24.03 -14.75
N LEU A 436 5.84 23.30 -15.83
CA LEU A 436 6.49 22.02 -16.10
C LEU A 436 8.01 22.22 -16.20
N ASN A 437 8.75 21.50 -15.38
CA ASN A 437 10.22 21.43 -15.45
C ASN A 437 10.66 20.25 -16.31
N THR A 438 10.09 19.07 -16.03
CA THR A 438 10.51 17.81 -16.67
C THR A 438 9.30 16.93 -16.96
N ASN A 439 9.32 16.26 -18.10
CA ASN A 439 8.37 15.22 -18.50
C ASN A 439 9.16 14.03 -19.04
N GLN A 440 9.33 12.99 -18.23
CA GLN A 440 10.14 11.83 -18.59
C GLN A 440 9.38 10.53 -18.39
N VAL A 441 9.69 9.53 -19.21
CA VAL A 441 9.28 8.15 -18.91
C VAL A 441 10.21 7.65 -17.80
N LEU A 442 9.63 7.27 -16.67
CA LEU A 442 10.41 6.90 -15.47
C LEU A 442 10.65 5.39 -15.41
N PHE A 443 9.59 4.61 -15.64
CA PHE A 443 9.65 3.16 -15.62
C PHE A 443 9.28 2.65 -17.01
N ILE A 444 10.20 1.91 -17.61
CA ILE A 444 10.01 1.22 -18.89
C ILE A 444 10.38 -0.23 -18.64
N ASP A 445 9.42 -1.13 -18.81
CA ASP A 445 9.75 -2.53 -18.94
C ASP A 445 8.81 -3.16 -19.97
N ASN A 446 9.43 -3.73 -21.00
CA ASN A 446 8.74 -4.40 -22.10
C ASN A 446 8.50 -5.88 -21.76
N ASN A 447 9.14 -6.41 -20.70
CA ASN A 447 8.95 -7.79 -20.31
C ASN A 447 7.68 -7.97 -19.46
N ARG A 448 6.59 -8.18 -20.17
CA ARG A 448 5.26 -8.51 -19.62
C ARG A 448 5.01 -10.03 -19.62
N ASN A 449 6.07 -10.78 -19.92
CA ASN A 449 6.11 -12.23 -19.92
C ASN A 449 6.60 -12.70 -18.54
N GLY A 450 5.68 -13.18 -17.72
CA GLY A 450 5.99 -13.85 -16.47
C GLY A 450 5.04 -15.02 -16.25
N VAL A 451 5.39 -15.90 -15.30
CA VAL A 451 4.48 -16.89 -14.74
C VAL A 451 4.26 -16.50 -13.29
N GLY A 452 3.02 -16.22 -12.91
CA GLY A 452 2.64 -16.09 -11.51
C GLY A 452 2.49 -17.48 -10.91
N ILE A 453 3.22 -17.77 -9.84
CA ILE A 453 3.21 -19.04 -9.12
C ILE A 453 2.60 -18.78 -7.72
N PRO A 454 1.75 -19.69 -7.23
CA PRO A 454 1.19 -19.64 -5.89
C PRO A 454 2.27 -19.62 -4.81
N GLU A 455 1.93 -19.07 -3.65
CA GLU A 455 2.71 -19.34 -2.44
C GLU A 455 2.73 -20.86 -2.14
N PRO A 456 3.82 -21.41 -1.62
CA PRO A 456 3.88 -22.80 -1.22
C PRO A 456 2.86 -23.04 -0.11
N THR A 457 2.11 -24.14 -0.23
CA THR A 457 1.28 -24.66 0.85
C THR A 457 2.06 -24.63 2.16
N THR A 458 1.41 -24.22 3.23
CA THR A 458 1.86 -24.16 4.65
C THR A 458 2.59 -25.44 5.14
N LEU A 459 2.57 -26.52 4.36
CA LEU A 459 3.38 -27.73 4.52
C LEU A 459 4.91 -27.49 4.48
N SER A 460 5.43 -26.47 3.80
CA SER A 460 6.88 -26.18 3.81
C SER A 460 7.35 -25.48 5.10
N LEU A 461 6.48 -24.69 5.75
CA LEU A 461 6.74 -24.11 7.09
C LEU A 461 6.55 -25.14 8.22
N LEU A 462 5.69 -26.15 8.03
CA LEU A 462 5.59 -27.31 8.94
C LEU A 462 6.71 -28.34 8.73
N GLY A 463 7.32 -28.40 7.55
CA GLY A 463 8.37 -29.37 7.19
C GLY A 463 9.69 -29.18 7.95
N ILE A 464 10.05 -27.96 8.35
CA ILE A 464 11.27 -27.70 9.12
C ILE A 464 11.05 -27.99 10.63
N GLY A 465 9.83 -27.83 11.14
CA GLY A 465 9.47 -28.19 12.51
C GLY A 465 9.27 -29.71 12.74
N ALA A 466 8.78 -30.43 11.73
CA ALA A 466 8.48 -31.87 11.85
C ALA A 466 9.74 -32.76 11.86
N VAL A 467 10.84 -32.34 11.23
CA VAL A 467 12.11 -33.11 11.24
C VAL A 467 12.76 -33.09 12.65
N GLY A 468 12.57 -32.02 13.43
CA GLY A 468 13.01 -31.97 14.83
C GLY A 468 12.23 -32.89 15.77
N LEU A 469 10.95 -33.14 15.48
CA LEU A 469 10.07 -34.01 16.29
C LEU A 469 10.27 -35.50 16.01
N LEU A 470 10.64 -35.87 14.78
CA LEU A 470 10.96 -37.27 14.43
C LEU A 470 12.35 -37.72 14.95
N ALA A 471 13.30 -36.79 15.12
CA ALA A 471 14.61 -37.10 15.71
C ALA A 471 14.54 -37.36 17.23
N ARG A 472 13.51 -36.87 17.94
CA ARG A 472 13.37 -37.05 19.39
C ARG A 472 12.74 -38.40 19.78
N ARG A 473 12.01 -39.05 18.86
CA ARG A 473 11.41 -40.38 19.08
C ARG A 473 12.36 -41.57 18.82
N ARG A 474 13.57 -41.35 18.29
CA ARG A 474 14.60 -42.40 18.11
C ARG A 474 15.67 -42.44 19.23
N ARG A 475 15.52 -41.67 20.31
CA ARG A 475 16.40 -41.74 21.51
C ARG A 475 15.72 -42.29 22.76
N GLN A 476 14.52 -42.86 22.62
CA GLN A 476 13.84 -43.60 23.70
C GLN A 476 13.20 -44.89 23.17
N ALA A 477 13.97 -45.66 22.40
CA ALA A 477 13.76 -47.07 22.16
C ALA A 477 15.07 -47.79 22.45
#